data_AF-A0A4R6VNS6-F1
#
_entry.id   AF-A0A4R6VNS6-F1
#
_cell.length_a   1.000
_cell.length_b   1.000
_cell.length_c   1.000
_cell.angle_alpha   90.00
_cell.angle_beta   90.00
_cell.angle_gamma   90.00
#
_symmetry.space_group_name_H-M   'P 1'
#
loop_
_entity.id
_entity.type
_entity.pdbx_description
1 polymer ?
#
loop_
_entity_poly.entity_id
_entity_poly.type
_entity_poly.pdbx_seq_one_letter_code
_entity_poly.pdbx_strand_id
1 'polypeptide(L)' 'MSEEGPEAPARPTLRIVRGEPDAAEIAALTAVLATAGGGGSADGDAPDATPRSGWARHVDLVRAPVQPGPGGWRASARPR' A
#
# COMPACT_ATOMS: atom_id res chain seq x y z
N MET A 1 -29.46 30.91 14.28
CA MET A 1 -29.61 30.16 13.03
C MET A 1 -28.28 30.32 12.31
N SER A 2 -27.37 29.35 12.50
CA SER A 2 -26.05 29.40 11.87
C SER A 2 -26.22 28.90 10.44
N GLU A 3 -25.88 29.75 9.49
CA GLU A 3 -25.91 29.43 8.07
C GLU A 3 -24.68 28.57 7.75
N GLU A 4 -24.90 27.30 7.42
CA GLU A 4 -23.90 26.41 6.83
C GLU A 4 -23.53 26.98 5.46
N GLY A 5 -22.33 27.55 5.34
CA GLY A 5 -21.82 28.06 4.06
C GLY A 5 -21.64 26.90 3.06
N PRO A 6 -21.74 27.15 1.74
CA PRO A 6 -21.67 26.09 0.74
C PRO A 6 -20.33 25.38 0.82
N GLU A 7 -20.36 24.10 1.19
CA GLU A 7 -19.21 23.20 1.20
C GLU A 7 -18.59 23.17 -0.21
N ALA A 8 -17.39 23.74 -0.34
CA ALA A 8 -16.67 23.73 -1.60
C ALA A 8 -16.45 22.26 -2.04
N PRO A 9 -16.65 21.93 -3.34
CA PRO A 9 -16.60 20.55 -3.77
C PRO A 9 -15.22 19.96 -3.50
N ALA A 10 -15.18 18.91 -2.68
CA ALA A 10 -13.97 18.16 -2.41
C ALA A 10 -13.33 17.70 -3.73
N ARG A 11 -12.01 17.86 -3.84
CA ARG A 11 -11.29 17.49 -5.06
C ARG A 11 -11.43 15.96 -5.27
N PRO A 12 -11.80 15.51 -6.48
CA PRO A 12 -12.02 14.08 -6.73
C PRO A 12 -10.72 13.27 -6.55
N THR A 13 -10.82 12.13 -5.88
CA THR A 13 -9.70 11.21 -5.64
C THR A 13 -9.21 10.53 -6.92
N LEU A 14 -10.10 10.34 -7.89
CA LEU A 14 -9.81 9.76 -9.20
C LEU A 14 -10.48 10.59 -10.30
N ARG A 15 -9.77 10.81 -11.43
CA ARG A 15 -10.30 11.50 -12.61
C ARG A 15 -9.95 10.74 -13.88
N ILE A 16 -10.96 10.40 -14.67
CA ILE A 16 -10.80 9.84 -16.02
C ILE A 16 -10.43 10.99 -16.96
N VAL A 17 -9.25 10.93 -17.58
CA VAL A 17 -8.78 11.97 -18.51
C VAL A 17 -9.11 11.62 -19.96
N ARG A 18 -9.34 10.34 -20.26
CA ARG A 18 -9.62 9.84 -21.61
C ARG A 18 -10.38 8.51 -21.56
N GLY A 19 -11.26 8.30 -22.52
CA GLY A 19 -12.09 7.09 -22.65
C GLY A 19 -13.43 7.21 -21.94
N GLU A 20 -14.32 6.27 -22.23
CA GLU A 20 -15.63 6.11 -21.56
C GLU A 20 -15.67 4.71 -20.96
N PRO A 21 -15.09 4.51 -19.76
CA PRO A 21 -15.05 3.20 -19.13
C PRO A 21 -16.45 2.78 -18.69
N ASP A 22 -16.74 1.49 -18.78
CA ASP A 22 -18.01 0.97 -18.29
C ASP A 22 -18.02 0.83 -16.76
N ALA A 23 -19.19 0.49 -16.21
CA ALA A 23 -19.35 0.34 -14.77
C ALA A 23 -18.47 -0.78 -14.18
N ALA A 24 -18.19 -1.83 -14.95
CA ALA A 24 -17.36 -2.96 -14.51
C ALA A 24 -15.89 -2.56 -14.42
N GLU A 25 -15.40 -1.78 -15.37
CA GLU A 25 -14.04 -1.25 -15.38
C GLU A 25 -13.80 -0.28 -14.23
N ILE A 26 -14.78 0.59 -13.94
CA ILE A 26 -14.73 1.50 -12.78
C ILE A 26 -14.65 0.67 -11.48
N ALA A 27 -15.52 -0.33 -11.32
CA ALA A 27 -15.54 -1.18 -10.14
C ALA A 27 -14.21 -1.94 -9.94
N ALA A 28 -13.65 -2.49 -11.02
CA ALA A 28 -12.38 -3.20 -10.99
C ALA A 28 -11.24 -2.28 -10.53
N LEU A 29 -11.15 -1.06 -11.09
CA LEU A 29 -10.13 -0.09 -10.70
C LEU A 29 -10.28 0.34 -9.23
N THR A 30 -11.49 0.62 -8.77
CA THR A 30 -11.76 0.98 -7.38
C THR A 30 -11.39 -0.15 -6.42
N ALA A 31 -11.72 -1.40 -6.75
CA ALA A 31 -11.36 -2.57 -5.95
C ALA A 31 -9.84 -2.71 -5.80
N VAL A 32 -9.10 -2.60 -6.92
CA VAL A 32 -7.62 -2.67 -6.89
C VAL A 32 -7.06 -1.54 -6.03
N LEU A 33 -7.53 -0.31 -6.18
CA LEU A 33 -7.05 0.81 -5.37
C LEU A 33 -7.38 0.65 -3.88
N ALA A 34 -8.56 0.13 -3.53
CA ALA A 34 -8.94 -0.15 -2.16
C ALA A 34 -8.02 -1.20 -1.51
N THR A 35 -7.67 -2.26 -2.26
CA THR A 35 -6.73 -3.29 -1.79
C THR A 35 -5.29 -2.76 -1.65
N ALA A 36 -4.81 -1.98 -2.62
CA ALA A 36 -3.44 -1.44 -2.60
C ALA A 36 -3.25 -0.33 -1.57
N GLY A 37 -4.28 0.48 -1.31
CA GLY A 37 -4.25 1.60 -0.35
C GLY A 37 -4.36 1.19 1.12
N GLY A 38 -4.39 -0.10 1.44
CA GLY A 38 -4.56 -0.57 2.81
C GLY A 38 -5.95 -0.30 3.39
N GLY A 39 -6.96 -0.09 2.54
CA GLY A 39 -8.35 0.18 2.93
C GLY A 39 -9.11 -1.04 3.43
N GLY A 40 -8.41 -2.02 4.02
CA GLY A 40 -8.97 -3.16 4.73
C GLY A 40 -8.91 -2.92 6.23
N SER A 41 -9.57 -1.87 6.72
CA SER A 41 -9.94 -1.76 8.14
C SER A 41 -11.42 -2.07 8.27
N ALA A 42 -11.79 -3.30 7.93
CA ALA A 42 -13.04 -3.90 8.34
C ALA A 42 -12.67 -5.24 8.98
N ASP A 43 -12.76 -5.24 10.30
CA ASP A 43 -12.54 -6.35 11.23
C ASP A 43 -11.09 -6.81 11.45
N GLY A 44 -10.69 -6.67 12.71
CA GLY A 44 -9.32 -6.88 13.14
C GLY A 44 -8.90 -8.33 13.05
N ASP A 45 -7.66 -8.53 12.63
CA ASP A 45 -6.80 -9.55 13.20
C ASP A 45 -5.35 -9.08 13.04
N ALA A 46 -4.68 -8.93 14.19
CA ALA A 46 -3.27 -8.61 14.43
C ALA A 46 -2.61 -7.46 13.62
N PRO A 47 -1.73 -6.63 14.23
CA PRO A 47 -0.67 -6.05 13.44
C PRO A 47 0.16 -7.22 12.91
N ASP A 48 -0.07 -7.61 11.65
CA ASP A 48 0.89 -8.38 10.88
C ASP A 48 2.22 -7.65 11.11
N ALA A 49 3.19 -8.34 11.71
CA ALA A 49 4.38 -7.70 12.23
C ALA A 49 5.12 -7.11 11.02
N THR A 50 4.82 -5.86 10.68
CA THR A 50 5.29 -5.24 9.45
C THR A 50 6.78 -5.49 9.42
N PRO A 51 7.29 -6.25 8.43
CA PRO A 51 8.67 -6.66 8.44
C PRO A 51 9.49 -5.39 8.54
N ARG A 52 10.21 -5.26 9.67
CA ARG A 52 10.85 -4.00 10.02
C ARG A 52 11.73 -3.61 8.85
N SER A 53 11.55 -2.38 8.37
CA SER A 53 12.25 -1.83 7.22
C SER A 53 13.72 -2.23 7.26
N GLY A 54 14.17 -3.01 6.26
CA GLY A 54 15.57 -3.45 6.17
C GLY A 54 16.55 -2.30 5.94
N TRP A 55 16.05 -1.13 5.55
CA TRP A 55 16.85 0.05 5.21
C TRP A 55 17.74 0.56 6.35
N ALA A 56 17.36 0.34 7.61
CA ALA A 56 18.12 0.77 8.78
C ALA A 56 18.87 -0.38 9.47
N ARG A 57 19.02 -1.54 8.81
CA ARG A 57 19.56 -2.74 9.41
C ARG A 57 21.09 -2.70 9.40
N HIS A 58 21.69 -2.25 10.51
CA HIS A 58 23.15 -2.16 10.66
C HIS A 58 23.92 -3.47 10.38
N VAL A 59 23.31 -4.64 10.56
CA VAL A 59 23.97 -5.93 10.23
C VAL A 59 24.21 -6.12 8.73
N ASP A 60 23.57 -5.34 7.86
CA ASP A 60 23.82 -5.36 6.42
C ASP A 60 25.11 -4.60 6.04
N LEU A 61 25.62 -3.73 6.94
CA LEU A 61 26.92 -3.03 6.78
C LEU A 61 28.13 -3.97 6.97
N VAL A 62 27.91 -5.18 7.48
CA VAL A 62 28.96 -6.19 7.70
C VAL A 62 28.63 -7.46 6.91
N ARG A 63 29.66 -8.13 6.40
CA ARG A 63 29.46 -9.35 5.60
C ARG A 63 28.98 -10.50 6.49
N ALA A 64 27.67 -10.77 6.47
CA ALA A 64 27.09 -11.93 7.13
C ALA A 64 26.99 -13.16 6.20
N PRO A 65 27.10 -14.39 6.73
CA PRO A 65 26.79 -15.60 6.00
C PRO A 65 25.29 -15.69 5.67
N VAL A 66 24.96 -16.23 4.49
CA VAL A 66 23.58 -16.45 4.06
C VAL A 66 22.95 -17.52 4.95
N GLN A 67 21.84 -17.19 5.60
CA GLN A 67 21.11 -18.12 6.44
C GLN A 67 20.17 -18.99 5.58
N PRO A 68 20.25 -20.33 5.66
CA PRO A 68 19.29 -21.19 4.99
C PRO A 68 17.92 -21.08 5.67
N GLY A 69 16.86 -20.93 4.88
CA GLY A 69 15.50 -20.84 5.38
C GLY A 69 14.55 -20.10 4.44
N PRO A 70 13.24 -20.10 4.73
CA PRO A 70 12.25 -19.36 3.96
C PRO A 70 12.66 -17.89 3.81
N GLY A 71 12.78 -17.43 2.56
CA GLY A 71 13.19 -16.05 2.24
C GLY A 71 14.70 -15.78 2.25
N GLY A 72 15.55 -16.70 2.74
CA GLY A 72 17.01 -16.52 2.80
C GLY A 72 17.66 -16.28 1.42
N TRP A 73 17.20 -17.01 0.40
CA TRP A 73 17.63 -16.83 -1.01
C TRP A 73 17.18 -15.49 -1.63
N ARG A 74 16.04 -14.94 -1.21
CA ARG A 74 15.57 -13.63 -1.71
C ARG A 74 16.33 -12.49 -1.05
N ALA A 75 16.74 -12.67 0.21
CA ALA A 75 17.51 -11.69 0.94
C ALA A 75 18.95 -11.54 0.40
N SER A 76 19.55 -12.60 -0.14
CA SER A 76 20.92 -12.54 -0.69
C SER A 76 21.08 -11.68 -1.94
N ALA A 77 19.99 -11.39 -2.66
CA ALA A 77 20.00 -10.58 -3.88
C ALA A 77 19.67 -9.10 -3.64
N ARG A 78 19.42 -8.69 -2.38
CA ARG A 78 19.15 -7.28 -2.06
C ARG A 78 20.48 -6.48 -2.05
N PRO A 79 20.47 -5.22 -2.50
CA PRO A 79 21.61 -4.32 -2.31
C PRO A 79 21.92 -4.19 -0.81
N ARG A 80 23.21 -4.22 -0.47
CA ARG A 80 23.70 -3.88 0.88
C ARG A 80 23.90 -2.38 1.01
#